data_AF-A0AAV1L7T7-F1
#
_entry.id   AF-A0AAV1L7T7-F1
#
_cell.length_a   1.000
_cell.length_b   1.000
_cell.length_c   1.000
_cell.angle_alpha   90.00
_cell.angle_beta   90.00
_cell.angle_gamma   90.00
#
_symmetry.space_group_name_H-M   'P 1'
#
loop_
_entity.id
_entity.type
_entity.pdbx_description
1 polymer ?
#
loop_
_entity_poly.entity_id
_entity_poly.type
_entity_poly.pdbx_seq_one_letter_code
_entity_poly.pdbx_strand_id
1 'polypeptide(L)'
;MMSDNGSKYMINAIPFIGKATDTGGLPLGEYFVKELTRPLHGSNRNITTDNWFTSIPLTKSLLCEPYKLTVVGTLRSNKKEIPNEMFNTRTRPIGTSMFCYVGPLTLLSYKPKPNKIVYLLSSCSEEGTVNQETKKPHMVEFYNQTKGGVDTFDQMSANMSCSRKTNRWPMCIFYGMLNMTFINSYVIYCENKLNDNEKPLNRKQFMKELHTALVNPYMERRLTKPTLHKKLKANIQDLVPDSSGESNTSSNEASGLKKRKICSYCPYKKHRMTKSMCSKCTKNICSEHKVEICVNCNKN
;
A
#
# COMPACT_ATOMS: atom_id res chain seq x y z
N MET A 1 1.57 -3.41 -13.29
CA MET A 1 1.76 -4.28 -12.11
C MET A 1 0.80 -5.46 -12.19
N MET A 2 1.09 -6.53 -11.47
CA MET A 2 0.27 -7.73 -11.36
C MET A 2 -0.04 -7.99 -9.89
N SER A 3 -1.30 -8.21 -9.57
CA SER A 3 -1.78 -8.50 -8.22
C SER A 3 -2.63 -9.75 -8.23
N ASP A 4 -2.59 -10.51 -7.14
CA ASP A 4 -3.59 -11.53 -6.88
C ASP A 4 -4.97 -10.91 -6.68
N ASN A 5 -6.02 -11.51 -7.23
CA ASN A 5 -7.37 -10.95 -7.18
C ASN A 5 -8.03 -11.12 -5.80
N GLY A 6 -7.75 -12.21 -5.10
CA GLY A 6 -8.38 -12.52 -3.81
C GLY A 6 -7.82 -11.66 -2.69
N SER A 7 -6.52 -11.77 -2.48
CA SER A 7 -5.75 -11.13 -1.39
C SER A 7 -5.35 -9.69 -1.70
N LYS A 8 -5.32 -9.30 -2.98
CA LYS A 8 -4.77 -8.03 -3.46
C LYS A 8 -3.27 -7.93 -3.15
N TYR A 9 -2.59 -9.08 -3.04
CA TYR A 9 -1.14 -9.12 -2.90
C TYR A 9 -0.49 -8.73 -4.24
N MET A 10 0.37 -7.72 -4.22
CA MET A 10 1.14 -7.34 -5.39
C MET A 10 2.26 -8.37 -5.61
N ILE A 11 2.18 -9.11 -6.70
CA ILE A 11 3.13 -10.18 -7.04
C ILE A 11 4.35 -9.61 -7.77
N ASN A 12 4.11 -8.74 -8.76
CA ASN A 12 5.18 -8.20 -9.59
C ASN A 12 4.83 -6.80 -10.13
N ALA A 13 5.83 -5.95 -10.35
CA ALA A 13 5.68 -4.72 -11.12
C ALA A 13 6.96 -4.32 -11.82
N ILE A 14 6.78 -3.71 -12.98
CA ILE A 14 7.85 -3.24 -13.83
C ILE A 14 7.52 -1.78 -14.16
N PRO A 15 8.43 -0.81 -13.90
CA PRO A 15 8.22 0.56 -14.30
C PRO A 15 8.28 0.68 -15.83
N PHE A 16 7.36 1.43 -16.42
CA PHE A 16 7.45 1.80 -17.83
C PHE A 16 8.39 3.00 -17.97
N ILE A 17 9.50 2.81 -18.70
CA ILE A 17 10.56 3.83 -18.88
C ILE A 17 10.45 4.57 -20.22
N GLY A 18 9.29 4.50 -20.88
CA GLY A 18 9.07 5.17 -22.17
C GLY A 18 9.80 4.48 -23.32
N LYS A 19 10.38 5.28 -24.21
CA LYS A 19 11.06 4.81 -25.44
C LYS A 19 12.31 3.96 -25.17
N ALA A 20 12.85 4.01 -23.95
CA ALA A 20 13.97 3.16 -23.54
C ALA A 20 13.56 1.71 -23.21
N THR A 21 12.26 1.40 -23.24
CA THR A 21 11.77 0.03 -23.02
C THR A 21 12.08 -0.81 -24.25
N ASP A 22 13.08 -1.68 -24.17
CA ASP A 22 13.35 -2.68 -25.20
C ASP A 22 12.36 -3.85 -25.06
N THR A 23 11.52 -4.03 -26.08
CA THR A 23 10.50 -5.08 -26.11
C THR A 23 10.86 -6.25 -27.04
N GLY A 24 12.04 -6.23 -27.67
CA GLY A 24 12.43 -7.25 -28.64
C GLY A 24 11.47 -7.35 -29.84
N GLY A 25 10.81 -6.24 -30.21
CA GLY A 25 9.82 -6.20 -31.30
C GLY A 25 8.39 -6.56 -30.90
N LEU A 26 8.15 -6.95 -29.64
CA LEU A 26 6.79 -7.23 -29.16
C LEU A 26 6.00 -5.93 -28.90
N PRO A 27 4.67 -5.93 -29.13
CA PRO A 27 3.80 -4.87 -28.63
C PRO A 27 3.90 -4.75 -27.10
N LEU A 28 3.87 -3.52 -26.58
CA LEU A 28 4.04 -3.25 -25.15
C LEU A 28 3.09 -4.06 -24.25
N GLY A 29 1.81 -4.18 -24.63
CA GLY A 29 0.83 -4.95 -23.86
C GLY A 29 1.22 -6.42 -23.73
N GLU A 30 1.68 -7.04 -24.82
CA GLU A 30 2.13 -8.43 -24.83
C GLU A 30 3.43 -8.61 -24.04
N TYR A 31 4.41 -7.72 -24.26
CA TYR A 31 5.67 -7.70 -23.53
C TYR A 31 5.44 -7.66 -22.01
N PHE A 32 4.67 -6.67 -21.53
CA PHE A 32 4.46 -6.52 -20.09
C PHE A 32 3.69 -7.67 -19.48
N VAL A 33 2.71 -8.27 -20.17
CA VAL A 33 2.03 -9.46 -19.62
C VAL A 33 3.01 -10.61 -19.47
N LYS A 34 3.80 -10.92 -20.51
CA LYS A 34 4.80 -12.00 -20.46
C LYS A 34 5.85 -11.78 -19.37
N GLU A 35 6.34 -10.55 -19.22
CA GLU A 35 7.34 -10.20 -18.19
C GLU A 35 6.76 -10.19 -16.77
N LEU A 36 5.60 -9.58 -16.55
CA LEU A 36 4.97 -9.51 -15.23
C LEU A 36 4.61 -10.90 -14.70
N THR A 37 4.21 -11.79 -15.60
CA THR A 37 3.74 -13.15 -15.28
C THR A 37 4.85 -14.17 -15.16
N ARG A 38 6.12 -13.80 -15.37
CA ARG A 38 7.27 -14.70 -15.27
C ARG A 38 7.28 -15.59 -14.02
N PRO A 39 6.95 -15.09 -12.80
CA PRO A 39 6.90 -15.94 -11.60
C PRO A 39 5.79 -17.01 -11.61
N LEU A 40 4.85 -16.94 -12.55
CA LEU A 40 3.66 -17.79 -12.63
C LEU A 40 3.64 -18.67 -13.88
N HIS A 41 4.68 -18.63 -14.72
CA HIS A 41 4.80 -19.51 -15.89
C HIS A 41 4.76 -20.99 -15.43
N GLY A 42 4.06 -21.84 -16.16
CA GLY A 42 3.88 -23.26 -15.82
C GLY A 42 2.74 -23.55 -14.83
N SER A 43 2.10 -22.53 -14.23
CA SER A 43 1.22 -22.72 -13.07
C SER A 43 -0.26 -23.01 -13.38
N ASN A 44 -0.68 -22.96 -14.65
CA ASN A 44 -2.08 -23.07 -15.07
C ASN A 44 -3.03 -22.05 -14.42
N ARG A 45 -2.49 -20.92 -13.94
CA ARG A 45 -3.30 -19.82 -13.39
C ARG A 45 -3.97 -19.00 -14.49
N ASN A 46 -5.09 -18.37 -14.14
CA ASN A 46 -5.78 -17.41 -14.99
C ASN A 46 -5.31 -15.98 -14.73
N ILE A 47 -5.15 -15.21 -15.81
CA ILE A 47 -4.83 -13.79 -15.78
C ILE A 47 -6.03 -13.00 -16.28
N THR A 48 -6.47 -12.02 -15.48
CA THR A 48 -7.49 -11.06 -15.94
C THR A 48 -6.82 -9.78 -16.44
N THR A 49 -7.13 -9.37 -17.67
CA THR A 49 -6.51 -8.20 -18.31
C THR A 49 -7.54 -7.20 -18.84
N ASP A 50 -7.19 -5.91 -18.83
CA ASP A 50 -7.94 -4.89 -19.58
C ASP A 50 -7.49 -4.86 -21.06
N ASN A 51 -8.26 -4.16 -21.89
CA ASN A 51 -8.15 -4.04 -23.33
C ASN A 51 -6.81 -3.52 -23.85
N TRP A 52 -5.99 -2.88 -23.01
CA TRP A 52 -4.64 -2.46 -23.40
C TRP A 52 -3.67 -3.64 -23.51
N PHE A 53 -3.89 -4.69 -22.71
CA PHE A 53 -3.05 -5.88 -22.66
C PHE A 53 -3.62 -7.03 -23.48
N THR A 54 -4.95 -7.13 -23.60
CA THR A 54 -5.59 -8.28 -24.26
C THR A 54 -5.41 -8.26 -25.78
N SER A 55 -4.94 -9.39 -26.34
CA SER A 55 -4.94 -9.64 -27.79
C SER A 55 -4.99 -11.13 -28.08
N ILE A 56 -5.50 -11.51 -29.26
CA ILE A 56 -5.58 -12.92 -29.65
C ILE A 56 -4.20 -13.58 -29.74
N PRO A 57 -3.17 -12.97 -30.36
CA PRO A 57 -1.82 -13.55 -30.39
C PRO A 57 -1.26 -13.81 -28.99
N LEU A 58 -1.38 -12.83 -28.08
CA LEU A 58 -0.95 -12.98 -26.69
C LEU A 58 -1.68 -14.17 -26.02
N THR A 59 -3.01 -14.20 -26.10
CA THR A 59 -3.82 -15.25 -25.46
C THR A 59 -3.46 -16.64 -25.97
N LYS A 60 -3.23 -16.81 -27.28
CA LYS A 60 -2.73 -18.09 -27.83
C LYS A 60 -1.33 -18.42 -27.30
N SER A 61 -0.43 -17.45 -27.27
CA SER A 61 0.95 -17.69 -26.82
C SER A 61 1.04 -18.12 -25.36
N LEU A 62 0.17 -17.58 -24.49
CA LEU A 62 0.17 -17.90 -23.06
C LEU A 62 -0.33 -19.31 -22.75
N LEU A 63 -1.11 -19.94 -23.63
CA LEU A 63 -1.54 -21.33 -23.47
C LEU A 63 -0.40 -22.33 -23.69
N CYS A 64 0.62 -21.96 -24.45
CA CYS A 64 1.72 -22.84 -24.82
C CYS A 64 2.85 -22.82 -23.78
N GLU A 65 3.74 -23.81 -23.83
CA GLU A 65 5.01 -23.76 -23.10
C GLU A 65 5.86 -22.55 -23.57
N PRO A 66 6.57 -21.85 -22.67
CA PRO A 66 6.75 -22.14 -21.23
C PRO A 66 5.65 -21.57 -20.31
N TYR A 67 4.66 -20.89 -20.88
CA TYR A 67 3.75 -20.03 -20.12
C TYR A 67 2.68 -20.81 -19.36
N LYS A 68 1.92 -21.71 -20.01
CA LYS A 68 0.81 -22.46 -19.40
C LYS A 68 -0.08 -21.60 -18.50
N LEU A 69 -0.63 -20.52 -19.07
CA LEU A 69 -1.48 -19.54 -18.41
C LEU A 69 -2.73 -19.30 -19.25
N THR A 70 -3.87 -19.12 -18.59
CA THR A 70 -5.12 -18.73 -19.25
C THR A 70 -5.36 -17.23 -19.10
N VAL A 71 -6.16 -16.66 -20.00
CA VAL A 71 -6.50 -15.23 -20.00
C VAL A 71 -8.00 -15.05 -20.09
N VAL A 72 -8.51 -14.08 -19.33
CA VAL A 72 -9.81 -13.44 -19.57
C VAL A 72 -9.61 -11.93 -19.63
N GLY A 73 -10.06 -11.28 -20.69
CA GLY A 73 -9.91 -9.84 -20.77
C GLY A 73 -10.81 -9.17 -21.78
N THR A 74 -11.00 -7.87 -21.62
CA THR A 74 -11.75 -7.06 -22.60
C THR A 74 -10.96 -6.92 -23.88
N LEU A 75 -11.64 -6.94 -25.02
CA LEU A 75 -11.03 -6.75 -26.33
C LEU A 75 -11.52 -5.44 -26.94
N ARG A 76 -10.64 -4.68 -27.58
CA ARG A 76 -11.04 -3.45 -28.28
C ARG A 76 -11.88 -3.78 -29.50
N SER A 77 -12.90 -2.97 -29.78
CA SER A 77 -13.80 -3.17 -30.93
C SER A 77 -13.10 -3.04 -32.28
N ASN A 78 -11.99 -2.31 -32.38
CA ASN A 78 -11.27 -2.11 -33.63
C ASN A 78 -10.33 -3.25 -34.02
N LYS A 79 -10.40 -4.39 -33.34
CA LYS A 79 -9.61 -5.59 -33.65
C LYS A 79 -10.17 -6.26 -34.90
N LYS A 80 -9.30 -6.51 -35.88
CA LYS A 80 -9.66 -7.08 -37.20
C LYS A 80 -10.12 -8.53 -37.09
N GLU A 81 -9.75 -9.17 -35.99
CA GLU A 81 -10.05 -10.57 -35.71
C GLU A 81 -11.48 -10.79 -35.19
N ILE A 82 -12.24 -9.72 -34.92
CA ILE A 82 -13.64 -9.81 -34.51
C ILE A 82 -14.51 -10.00 -35.78
N PRO A 83 -15.35 -11.04 -35.86
CA PRO A 83 -16.26 -11.24 -36.99
C PRO A 83 -17.26 -10.09 -37.18
N ASN A 84 -17.61 -9.78 -38.43
CA ASN A 84 -18.51 -8.67 -38.77
C ASN A 84 -19.90 -8.82 -38.14
N GLU A 85 -20.36 -10.05 -37.96
CA GLU A 85 -21.64 -10.42 -37.36
C GLU A 85 -21.74 -9.96 -35.90
N MET A 86 -20.59 -9.83 -35.21
CA MET A 86 -20.55 -9.47 -33.80
C MET A 86 -20.67 -7.96 -33.53
N PHE A 87 -20.60 -7.13 -34.57
CA PHE A 87 -20.70 -5.66 -34.47
C PHE A 87 -22.13 -5.12 -34.51
N ASN A 88 -23.12 -5.99 -34.75
CA ASN A 88 -24.49 -5.54 -34.95
C ASN A 88 -25.08 -4.88 -33.69
N THR A 89 -25.05 -3.55 -33.66
CA THR A 89 -25.57 -2.72 -32.58
C THR A 89 -27.02 -2.29 -32.80
N ARG A 90 -27.50 -2.21 -34.05
CA ARG A 90 -28.80 -1.59 -34.38
C ARG A 90 -29.97 -2.54 -34.18
N THR A 91 -29.92 -3.75 -34.73
CA THR A 91 -31.08 -4.66 -34.72
C THR A 91 -31.06 -5.64 -33.54
N ARG A 92 -29.90 -5.84 -32.91
CA ARG A 92 -29.73 -6.79 -31.81
C ARG A 92 -30.40 -6.31 -30.50
N PRO A 93 -31.23 -7.11 -29.81
CA PRO A 93 -31.84 -6.71 -28.54
C PRO A 93 -30.82 -6.51 -27.41
N ILE A 94 -31.12 -5.63 -26.45
CA ILE A 94 -30.30 -5.40 -25.25
C ILE A 94 -30.31 -6.66 -24.37
N GLY A 95 -29.20 -6.96 -23.71
CA GLY A 95 -29.05 -8.13 -22.84
C GLY A 95 -28.69 -9.43 -23.57
N THR A 96 -28.67 -9.43 -24.90
CA THR A 96 -28.28 -10.62 -25.68
C THR A 96 -26.77 -10.78 -25.73
N SER A 97 -26.29 -12.02 -25.92
CA SER A 97 -24.88 -12.41 -26.12
C SER A 97 -24.70 -13.16 -27.45
N MET A 98 -23.50 -13.09 -28.02
CA MET A 98 -23.06 -13.92 -29.15
C MET A 98 -21.68 -14.47 -28.82
N PHE A 99 -21.46 -15.74 -29.10
CA PHE A 99 -20.20 -16.44 -28.86
C PHE A 99 -19.59 -16.89 -30.18
N CYS A 100 -18.28 -16.74 -30.32
CA CYS A 100 -17.50 -17.24 -31.43
C CYS A 100 -16.31 -18.01 -30.86
N TYR A 101 -16.04 -19.17 -31.46
CA TYR A 101 -15.00 -20.09 -31.01
C TYR A 101 -13.91 -20.17 -32.08
N VAL A 102 -12.66 -19.99 -31.66
CA VAL A 102 -11.48 -20.09 -32.54
C VAL A 102 -10.45 -20.97 -31.86
N GLY A 103 -10.50 -22.27 -32.16
CA GLY A 103 -9.70 -23.27 -31.46
C GLY A 103 -10.01 -23.25 -29.95
N PRO A 104 -9.02 -23.05 -29.07
CA PRO A 104 -9.22 -23.04 -27.62
C PRO A 104 -9.77 -21.70 -27.08
N LEU A 105 -10.08 -20.73 -27.95
CA LEU A 105 -10.47 -19.39 -27.53
C LEU A 105 -11.96 -19.15 -27.74
N THR A 106 -12.57 -18.51 -26.76
CA THR A 106 -13.96 -18.04 -26.81
C THR A 106 -13.99 -16.51 -26.83
N LEU A 107 -14.56 -15.95 -27.90
CA LEU A 107 -14.85 -14.53 -28.05
C LEU A 107 -16.33 -14.31 -27.74
N LEU A 108 -16.60 -13.43 -26.77
CA LEU A 108 -17.94 -12.99 -26.41
C LEU A 108 -18.18 -11.57 -26.93
N SER A 109 -19.30 -11.37 -27.61
CA SER A 109 -19.92 -10.07 -27.86
C SER A 109 -21.18 -9.96 -27.00
N TYR A 110 -21.24 -9.00 -26.08
CA TYR A 110 -22.39 -8.76 -25.19
C TYR A 110 -22.92 -7.34 -25.36
N LYS A 111 -24.24 -7.17 -25.47
CA LYS A 111 -24.89 -5.85 -25.62
C LYS A 111 -25.57 -5.40 -24.31
N PRO A 112 -24.86 -4.76 -23.37
CA PRO A 112 -25.45 -4.33 -22.09
C PRO A 112 -26.36 -3.11 -22.20
N LYS A 113 -26.15 -2.25 -23.19
CA LYS A 113 -26.83 -0.94 -23.33
C LYS A 113 -27.16 -0.64 -24.80
N PRO A 114 -28.09 0.29 -25.08
CA PRO A 114 -28.27 0.81 -26.44
C PRO A 114 -26.94 1.28 -27.02
N ASN A 115 -26.65 0.92 -28.28
CA ASN A 115 -25.47 1.34 -29.04
C ASN A 115 -24.10 1.02 -28.39
N LYS A 116 -24.04 0.09 -27.42
CA LYS A 116 -22.78 -0.34 -26.80
C LYS A 116 -22.67 -1.86 -26.78
N ILE A 117 -21.58 -2.36 -27.34
CA ILE A 117 -21.17 -3.77 -27.27
C ILE A 117 -19.87 -3.86 -26.47
N VAL A 118 -19.79 -4.86 -25.60
CA VAL A 118 -18.59 -5.23 -24.87
C VAL A 118 -18.08 -6.52 -25.46
N TYR A 119 -16.79 -6.53 -25.80
CA TYR A 119 -16.09 -7.73 -26.24
C TYR A 119 -15.21 -8.25 -25.12
N LEU A 120 -15.30 -9.54 -24.87
CA LEU A 120 -14.41 -10.26 -23.95
C LEU A 120 -13.78 -11.43 -24.71
N LEU A 121 -12.51 -11.67 -24.47
CA LEU A 121 -11.76 -12.83 -24.96
C LEU A 121 -11.39 -13.71 -23.76
N SER A 122 -11.59 -15.01 -23.88
CA SER A 122 -11.26 -16.00 -22.86
C SER A 122 -10.57 -17.20 -23.49
N SER A 123 -9.62 -17.77 -22.75
CA SER A 123 -9.00 -19.06 -23.05
C SER A 123 -9.27 -20.13 -21.98
N CYS A 124 -10.22 -19.88 -21.06
CA CYS A 124 -10.56 -20.78 -19.97
C CYS A 124 -12.04 -21.20 -19.94
N SER A 125 -12.88 -20.58 -20.78
CA SER A 125 -14.33 -20.81 -20.81
C SER A 125 -14.71 -21.44 -22.13
N GLU A 126 -14.94 -22.74 -22.14
CA GLU A 126 -15.29 -23.51 -23.35
C GLU A 126 -16.78 -23.44 -23.65
N GLU A 127 -17.62 -23.18 -22.63
CA GLU A 127 -19.06 -23.09 -22.80
C GLU A 127 -19.53 -21.64 -22.76
N GLY A 128 -20.11 -21.17 -23.87
CA GLY A 128 -20.76 -19.87 -23.98
C GLY A 128 -22.09 -19.81 -23.23
N THR A 129 -22.05 -19.94 -21.91
CA THR A 129 -23.25 -20.02 -21.06
C THR A 129 -23.70 -18.64 -20.57
N VAL A 130 -25.01 -18.52 -20.33
CA VAL A 130 -25.65 -17.32 -19.81
C VAL A 130 -26.36 -17.66 -18.52
N ASN A 131 -26.08 -16.89 -17.47
CA ASN A 131 -26.74 -17.02 -16.19
C ASN A 131 -28.24 -16.67 -16.35
N GLN A 132 -29.12 -17.60 -15.99
CA GLN A 132 -30.56 -17.45 -16.20
C GLN A 132 -31.20 -16.40 -15.30
N GLU A 133 -30.63 -16.13 -14.13
CA GLU A 133 -31.13 -15.15 -13.17
C GLU A 133 -30.70 -13.74 -13.57
N THR A 134 -29.40 -13.54 -13.79
CA THR A 134 -28.84 -12.21 -14.10
C THR A 134 -28.98 -11.82 -15.57
N LYS A 135 -29.29 -12.79 -16.44
CA LYS A 135 -29.27 -12.68 -17.91
C LYS A 135 -27.92 -12.22 -18.47
N LYS A 136 -26.83 -12.41 -17.71
CA LYS A 136 -25.47 -12.06 -18.14
C LYS A 136 -24.68 -13.31 -18.51
N PRO A 137 -23.81 -13.23 -19.53
CA PRO A 137 -22.85 -14.30 -19.79
C PRO A 137 -21.96 -14.56 -18.58
N HIS A 138 -21.70 -15.82 -18.24
CA HIS A 138 -20.81 -16.18 -17.12
C HIS A 138 -19.43 -15.53 -17.26
N MET A 139 -18.94 -15.41 -18.49
CA MET A 139 -17.67 -14.74 -18.80
C MET A 139 -17.65 -13.25 -18.39
N VAL A 140 -18.78 -12.54 -18.48
CA VAL A 140 -18.91 -11.16 -17.99
C VAL A 140 -18.89 -11.13 -16.47
N GLU A 141 -19.54 -12.08 -15.82
CA GLU A 141 -19.58 -12.19 -14.36
C GLU A 141 -18.18 -12.49 -13.80
N PHE A 142 -17.50 -13.49 -14.35
CA PHE A 142 -16.13 -13.85 -14.00
C PHE A 142 -15.15 -12.69 -14.22
N TYR A 143 -15.24 -12.00 -15.36
CA TYR A 143 -14.42 -10.81 -15.61
C TYR A 143 -14.69 -9.72 -14.55
N ASN A 144 -15.95 -9.44 -14.21
CA ASN A 144 -16.29 -8.42 -13.23
C ASN A 144 -15.81 -8.76 -11.81
N GLN A 145 -15.78 -10.04 -11.45
CA GLN A 145 -15.27 -10.52 -10.16
C GLN A 145 -13.74 -10.39 -10.05
N THR A 146 -13.02 -10.40 -11.17
CA THR A 146 -11.55 -10.50 -11.20
C THR A 146 -10.82 -9.25 -11.67
N LYS A 147 -11.48 -8.37 -12.45
CA LYS A 147 -10.87 -7.14 -12.99
C LYS A 147 -10.44 -6.14 -11.91
N GLY A 148 -10.98 -6.26 -10.70
CA GLY A 148 -10.80 -5.28 -9.63
C GLY A 148 -9.53 -5.45 -8.79
N GLY A 149 -8.71 -6.49 -9.02
CA GLY A 149 -7.54 -6.77 -8.19
C GLY A 149 -6.55 -5.60 -8.09
N VAL A 150 -6.11 -5.06 -9.22
CA VAL A 150 -5.17 -3.92 -9.28
C VAL A 150 -5.85 -2.62 -8.84
N ASP A 151 -7.06 -2.32 -9.32
CA ASP A 151 -7.79 -1.10 -8.94
C ASP A 151 -8.02 -1.01 -7.41
N THR A 152 -8.32 -2.15 -6.77
CA THR A 152 -8.50 -2.21 -5.31
C THR A 152 -7.17 -1.96 -4.61
N PHE A 153 -6.06 -2.49 -5.12
CA PHE A 153 -4.74 -2.22 -4.59
C PHE A 153 -4.39 -0.73 -4.68
N ASP A 154 -4.65 -0.10 -5.83
CA ASP A 154 -4.40 1.32 -6.04
C ASP A 154 -5.26 2.19 -5.12
N GLN A 155 -6.54 1.83 -4.94
CA GLN A 155 -7.42 2.49 -3.98
C GLN A 155 -6.90 2.34 -2.54
N MET A 156 -6.44 1.15 -2.17
CA MET A 156 -5.85 0.87 -0.86
C MET A 156 -4.60 1.72 -0.59
N SER A 157 -3.74 1.85 -1.61
CA SER A 157 -2.52 2.66 -1.58
C SER A 157 -2.84 4.15 -1.47
N ALA A 158 -3.80 4.65 -2.25
CA ALA A 158 -4.24 6.04 -2.22
C ALA A 158 -4.83 6.44 -0.85
N ASN A 159 -5.66 5.57 -0.25
CA ASN A 159 -6.32 5.83 1.03
C ASN A 159 -5.36 5.98 2.22
N MET A 160 -4.17 5.35 2.18
CA MET A 160 -3.16 5.42 3.24
C MET A 160 -1.76 5.59 2.66
N SER A 161 -1.58 6.66 1.89
CA SER A 161 -0.33 6.93 1.18
C SER A 161 0.70 7.68 2.03
N CYS A 162 1.97 7.26 1.96
CA CYS A 162 3.10 7.99 2.52
C CYS A 162 3.74 8.98 1.53
N SER A 163 3.17 9.16 0.33
CA SER A 163 3.70 10.08 -0.68
C SER A 163 3.78 11.51 -0.17
N ARG A 164 4.83 12.23 -0.57
CA ARG A 164 5.06 13.64 -0.22
C ARG A 164 5.44 14.42 -1.48
N LYS A 165 5.13 15.72 -1.48
CA LYS A 165 5.58 16.66 -2.51
C LYS A 165 7.11 16.60 -2.58
N THR A 166 7.65 16.40 -3.78
CA THR A 166 9.09 16.29 -4.04
C THR A 166 9.38 16.76 -5.46
N ASN A 167 10.54 17.36 -5.67
CA ASN A 167 11.04 17.71 -7.01
C ASN A 167 11.99 16.64 -7.56
N ARG A 168 12.15 15.51 -6.87
CA ARG A 168 13.03 14.39 -7.24
C ARG A 168 12.19 13.16 -7.53
N TRP A 169 12.06 12.78 -8.81
CA TRP A 169 11.26 11.63 -9.23
C TRP A 169 11.64 10.29 -8.58
N PRO A 170 12.91 10.00 -8.20
CA PRO A 170 13.23 8.74 -7.52
C PRO A 170 12.56 8.64 -6.15
N MET A 171 12.30 9.77 -5.49
CA MET A 171 11.54 9.78 -4.24
C MET A 171 10.08 9.36 -4.45
N CYS A 172 9.47 9.69 -5.60
CA CYS A 172 8.13 9.23 -5.94
C CYS A 172 8.07 7.71 -6.05
N ILE A 173 9.07 7.09 -6.68
CA ILE A 173 9.20 5.63 -6.76
C ILE A 173 9.39 5.03 -5.37
N PHE A 174 10.29 5.60 -4.56
CA PHE A 174 10.52 5.14 -3.19
C PHE A 174 9.26 5.18 -2.32
N TYR A 175 8.47 6.26 -2.38
CA TYR A 175 7.18 6.32 -1.68
C TYR A 175 6.19 5.27 -2.20
N GLY A 176 6.17 5.03 -3.51
CA GLY A 176 5.41 3.92 -4.10
C GLY A 176 5.82 2.57 -3.51
N MET A 177 7.12 2.29 -3.43
CA MET A 177 7.66 1.07 -2.83
C MET A 177 7.23 0.89 -1.37
N LEU A 178 7.25 1.95 -0.57
CA LEU A 178 6.77 1.90 0.81
C LEU A 178 5.27 1.59 0.88
N ASN A 179 4.43 2.27 0.09
CA ASN A 179 2.99 2.00 0.04
C ASN A 179 2.71 0.55 -0.35
N MET A 180 3.41 0.03 -1.37
CA MET A 180 3.29 -1.36 -1.81
C MET A 180 3.72 -2.34 -0.71
N THR A 181 4.83 -2.06 -0.04
CA THR A 181 5.35 -2.86 1.08
C THR A 181 4.35 -2.94 2.23
N PHE A 182 3.75 -1.82 2.62
CA PHE A 182 2.78 -1.78 3.72
C PHE A 182 1.53 -2.63 3.44
N ILE A 183 1.04 -2.61 2.20
CA ILE A 183 -0.10 -3.46 1.80
C ILE A 183 0.30 -4.93 1.82
N ASN A 184 1.40 -5.30 1.15
CA ASN A 184 1.85 -6.69 1.10
C ASN A 184 2.17 -7.25 2.50
N SER A 185 2.80 -6.46 3.38
CA SER A 185 3.08 -6.87 4.76
C SER A 185 1.79 -7.09 5.56
N TYR A 186 0.76 -6.27 5.33
CA TYR A 186 -0.53 -6.42 5.98
C TYR A 186 -1.27 -7.67 5.48
N VAL A 187 -1.19 -7.99 4.18
CA VAL A 187 -1.75 -9.23 3.62
C VAL A 187 -1.12 -10.46 4.27
N ILE A 188 0.22 -10.51 4.35
CA ILE A 188 0.93 -11.62 5.00
C ILE A 188 0.54 -11.74 6.48
N TYR A 189 0.49 -10.61 7.19
CA TYR A 189 0.07 -10.57 8.59
C TYR A 189 -1.35 -11.12 8.78
N CYS A 190 -2.29 -10.70 7.95
CA CYS A 190 -3.67 -11.18 8.00
C CYS A 190 -3.75 -12.69 7.76
N GLU A 191 -3.04 -13.19 6.74
CA GLU A 191 -3.04 -14.62 6.41
C GLU A 191 -2.50 -15.46 7.57
N ASN A 192 -1.36 -15.05 8.15
CA ASN A 192 -0.79 -15.75 9.30
C ASN A 192 -1.71 -15.75 10.52
N LYS A 193 -2.34 -14.60 10.83
CA LYS A 193 -3.28 -14.52 11.95
C LYS A 193 -4.51 -15.39 11.75
N LEU A 194 -5.06 -15.43 10.52
CA LEU A 194 -6.18 -16.29 10.20
C LEU A 194 -5.81 -17.77 10.29
N ASN A 195 -4.59 -18.16 9.86
CA ASN A 195 -4.08 -19.52 10.03
C ASN A 195 -3.92 -19.93 11.50
N ASP A 196 -3.58 -18.98 12.37
CA ASP A 196 -3.52 -19.16 13.83
C ASP A 196 -4.93 -19.11 14.49
N ASN A 197 -6.02 -19.02 13.71
CA ASN A 197 -7.39 -18.79 14.18
C ASN A 197 -7.58 -17.50 15.01
N GLU A 198 -6.71 -16.52 14.81
CA GLU A 198 -6.78 -15.21 15.45
C GLU A 198 -7.42 -14.17 14.53
N LYS A 199 -8.18 -13.25 15.13
CA LYS A 199 -8.74 -12.12 14.38
C LYS A 199 -7.64 -11.10 14.10
N PRO A 200 -7.28 -10.82 12.83
CA PRO A 200 -6.29 -9.81 12.52
C PRO A 200 -6.77 -8.41 12.91
N LEU A 201 -5.82 -7.56 13.29
CA LEU A 201 -6.07 -6.14 13.47
C LEU A 201 -6.52 -5.50 12.16
N ASN A 202 -7.32 -4.45 12.25
CA ASN A 202 -7.59 -3.63 11.07
C ASN A 202 -6.31 -2.90 10.61
N ARG A 203 -6.25 -2.55 9.32
CA ARG A 203 -5.07 -1.93 8.69
C ARG A 203 -4.56 -0.67 9.41
N LYS A 204 -5.47 0.16 9.96
CA LYS A 204 -5.06 1.37 10.70
C LYS A 204 -4.31 1.01 11.98
N GLN A 205 -4.77 0.01 12.71
CA GLN A 205 -4.13 -0.43 13.95
C GLN A 205 -2.81 -1.16 13.67
N PHE A 206 -2.79 -2.04 12.66
CA PHE A 206 -1.56 -2.65 12.17
C PHE A 206 -0.48 -1.60 11.84
N MET A 207 -0.85 -0.53 11.11
CA MET A 207 0.09 0.54 10.77
C MET A 207 0.60 1.33 11.99
N LYS A 208 -0.18 1.43 13.07
CA LYS A 208 0.28 2.03 14.33
C LYS A 208 1.30 1.15 15.04
N GLU A 209 1.06 -0.16 15.07
CA GLU A 209 2.02 -1.11 15.65
C GLU A 209 3.32 -1.13 14.85
N LEU A 210 3.22 -1.14 13.52
CA LEU A 210 4.37 -1.01 12.63
C LEU A 210 5.14 0.29 12.90
N HIS A 211 4.44 1.41 13.07
CA HIS A 211 5.08 2.69 13.43
C HIS A 211 5.87 2.59 14.74
N THR A 212 5.25 2.06 15.79
CA THR A 212 5.89 1.87 17.10
C THR A 212 7.12 0.97 16.98
N ALA A 213 6.99 -0.19 16.33
CA ALA A 213 8.09 -1.13 16.15
C ALA A 213 9.28 -0.53 15.40
N LEU A 214 9.03 0.28 14.36
CA LEU A 214 10.10 0.93 13.58
C LEU A 214 10.79 2.08 14.32
N VAL A 215 10.05 2.82 15.17
CA VAL A 215 10.54 4.06 15.78
C VAL A 215 11.11 3.84 17.19
N ASN A 216 10.66 2.83 17.92
CA ASN A 216 11.10 2.54 19.30
C ASN A 216 12.63 2.42 19.46
N PRO A 217 13.36 1.62 18.65
CA PRO A 217 14.81 1.50 18.80
C PRO A 217 15.55 2.83 18.59
N TYR A 218 15.00 3.70 17.74
CA TYR A 218 15.55 5.04 17.50
C TYR A 218 15.23 6.01 18.64
N MET A 219 14.05 5.87 19.25
CA MET A 219 13.64 6.64 20.43
C MET A 219 14.49 6.30 21.65
N GLU A 220 14.71 5.01 21.93
CA GLU A 220 15.59 4.51 22.98
C GLU A 220 17.01 5.04 22.80
N ARG A 221 17.57 4.90 21.59
CA ARG A 221 18.90 5.45 21.27
C ARG A 221 18.96 6.98 21.41
N ARG A 222 17.86 7.72 21.25
CA ARG A 222 17.85 9.17 21.49
C ARG A 222 17.88 9.50 22.98
N LEU A 223 17.29 8.68 23.84
CA LEU A 223 17.27 8.89 25.29
C LEU A 223 18.66 8.82 25.93
N THR A 224 19.60 8.09 25.32
CA THR A 224 21.00 8.02 25.78
C THR A 224 21.76 9.33 25.61
N LYS A 225 21.26 10.27 24.79
CA LYS A 225 21.95 11.55 24.54
C LYS A 225 21.78 12.50 25.74
N PRO A 226 22.87 12.92 26.41
CA PRO A 226 22.78 13.77 27.60
C PRO A 226 22.27 15.19 27.29
N THR A 227 22.41 15.64 26.04
CA THR A 227 21.98 16.96 25.56
C THR A 227 20.54 16.98 25.06
N LEU A 228 19.79 15.88 25.18
CA LEU A 228 18.41 15.81 24.73
C LEU A 228 17.52 16.80 25.50
N HIS A 229 16.73 17.58 24.77
CA HIS A 229 15.84 18.56 25.37
C HIS A 229 14.82 17.91 26.31
N LYS A 230 14.67 18.43 27.54
CA LYS A 230 13.87 17.82 28.61
C LYS A 230 12.44 17.47 28.21
N LYS A 231 11.75 18.36 27.48
CA LYS A 231 10.37 18.10 27.00
C LYS A 231 10.32 16.92 26.05
N LEU A 232 11.30 16.80 25.16
CA LEU A 232 11.37 15.69 24.22
C LEU A 232 11.74 14.39 24.95
N LYS A 233 12.63 14.45 25.94
CA LYS A 233 12.97 13.30 26.78
C LYS A 233 11.73 12.76 27.49
N ALA A 234 10.95 13.61 28.16
CA ALA A 234 9.71 13.22 28.82
C ALA A 234 8.72 12.58 27.83
N ASN A 235 8.45 13.23 26.70
CA ASN A 235 7.53 12.67 25.69
C ASN A 235 7.98 11.29 25.16
N ILE A 236 9.28 11.06 24.99
CA ILE A 236 9.78 9.77 24.53
C ILE A 236 9.62 8.70 25.62
N GLN A 237 9.91 9.06 26.88
CA GLN A 237 9.73 8.15 28.03
C GLN A 237 8.26 7.77 28.24
N ASP A 238 7.32 8.68 27.96
CA ASP A 238 5.88 8.38 28.02
C ASP A 238 5.43 7.39 26.94
N LEU A 239 6.13 7.34 25.79
CA LEU A 239 5.80 6.50 24.63
C LEU A 239 6.53 5.14 24.65
N VAL A 240 7.72 5.08 25.24
CA VAL A 240 8.53 3.88 25.39
C VAL A 240 8.72 3.62 26.89
N PRO A 241 7.80 2.90 27.53
CA PRO A 241 8.00 2.49 28.92
C PRO A 241 9.27 1.62 28.97
N ASP A 242 10.18 1.98 29.87
CA ASP A 242 11.48 1.32 30.01
C ASP A 242 11.31 -0.20 30.09
N SER A 243 11.87 -0.92 29.11
CA SER A 243 11.96 -2.38 29.13
C SER A 243 13.02 -2.87 30.11
N SER A 244 13.83 -1.96 30.66
CA SER A 244 14.67 -2.19 31.82
C SER A 244 13.82 -2.06 33.08
N GLY A 245 13.46 -3.20 33.67
CA GLY A 245 12.86 -3.32 34.99
C GLY A 245 13.78 -2.85 36.14
N GLU A 246 14.43 -1.71 35.99
CA GLU A 246 14.98 -0.97 37.12
C GLU A 246 13.92 0.02 37.55
N SER A 247 13.03 -0.48 38.41
CA SER A 247 12.40 0.32 39.45
C SER A 247 13.48 1.17 40.11
N ASN A 248 13.64 2.40 39.61
CA ASN A 248 14.40 3.45 40.29
C ASN A 248 13.58 3.93 41.49
N THR A 249 13.37 3.02 42.44
CA THR A 249 13.13 3.31 43.85
C THR A 249 14.46 3.72 44.46
N SER A 250 15.03 4.82 43.97
CA SER A 250 16.14 5.48 44.64
C SER A 250 15.61 6.79 45.19
N SER A 251 15.07 6.72 46.41
CA SER A 251 15.09 7.81 47.37
C SER A 251 16.55 8.27 47.50
N ASN A 252 16.94 9.23 46.66
CA ASN A 252 18.24 9.89 46.74
C ASN A 252 18.22 10.89 47.90
N GLU A 253 18.23 10.37 49.13
CA GLU A 253 18.91 11.04 50.24
C GLU A 253 20.39 10.65 50.16
N ALA A 254 21.13 11.37 49.30
CA ALA A 254 22.59 11.34 49.32
C ALA A 254 23.11 12.78 49.20
N SER A 255 23.87 13.16 50.22
CA SER A 255 24.59 14.40 50.46
C SER A 255 25.64 14.71 49.38
N GLY A 256 25.20 14.96 48.16
CA GLY A 256 26.02 15.41 47.04
C GLY A 256 25.75 16.88 46.69
N LEU A 257 26.82 17.65 46.43
CA LEU A 257 26.77 19.02 45.90
C LEU A 257 25.68 19.17 44.82
N LYS A 258 24.61 19.91 45.11
CA LYS A 258 23.49 20.13 44.18
C LYS A 258 24.03 20.62 42.82
N LYS A 259 23.88 19.79 41.78
CA LYS A 259 24.30 20.13 40.40
C LYS A 259 23.64 21.44 39.98
N ARG A 260 24.45 22.42 39.53
CA ARG A 260 23.95 23.71 39.03
C ARG A 260 23.06 23.47 37.81
N LYS A 261 21.92 24.15 37.75
CA LYS A 261 20.97 24.10 36.62
C LYS A 261 20.80 25.50 36.03
N ILE A 262 20.34 25.59 34.79
CA ILE A 262 20.08 26.89 34.13
C ILE A 262 18.83 27.54 34.76
N CYS A 263 18.88 28.84 35.01
CA CYS A 263 17.74 29.62 35.48
C CYS A 263 16.58 29.60 34.48
N SER A 264 15.37 29.32 34.95
CA SER A 264 14.15 29.19 34.13
C SER A 264 13.64 30.52 33.54
N TYR A 265 14.10 31.66 34.05
CA TYR A 265 13.64 33.00 33.63
C TYR A 265 14.69 33.76 32.80
N CYS A 266 15.95 33.32 32.83
CA CYS A 266 16.98 33.92 31.97
C CYS A 266 16.78 33.48 30.51
N PRO A 267 17.06 34.35 29.53
CA PRO A 267 17.21 33.93 28.14
C PRO A 267 18.22 32.79 28.02
N TYR A 268 17.90 31.77 27.23
CA TYR A 268 18.73 30.56 27.07
C TYR A 268 20.19 30.89 26.71
N LYS A 269 20.41 31.90 25.84
CA LYS A 269 21.73 32.38 25.42
C LYS A 269 22.63 32.87 26.58
N LYS A 270 22.05 33.37 27.68
CA LYS A 270 22.83 33.79 28.86
C LYS A 270 23.39 32.60 29.64
N HIS A 271 22.83 31.39 29.45
CA HIS A 271 23.24 30.14 30.09
C HIS A 271 23.53 30.27 31.60
N ARG A 272 22.73 31.10 32.30
CA ARG A 272 23.03 31.46 33.69
C ARG A 272 22.72 30.30 34.63
N MET A 273 23.76 29.79 35.27
CA MET A 273 23.71 28.64 36.17
C MET A 273 23.36 29.07 37.60
N THR A 274 22.49 28.32 38.25
CA THR A 274 22.04 28.55 39.63
C THR A 274 21.96 27.24 40.43
N LYS A 275 22.10 27.34 41.75
CA LYS A 275 21.78 26.27 42.72
C LYS A 275 20.44 26.49 43.41
N SER A 276 19.87 27.70 43.28
CA SER A 276 18.67 28.13 43.99
C SER A 276 17.40 27.76 43.24
N MET A 277 16.35 27.47 44.01
CA MET A 277 15.08 26.94 43.52
C MET A 277 13.94 27.65 44.26
N CYS A 278 12.86 27.95 43.54
CA CYS A 278 11.65 28.54 44.14
C CYS A 278 11.02 27.56 45.14
N SER A 279 10.75 28.02 46.37
CA SER A 279 10.11 27.24 47.42
C SER A 279 8.67 26.84 47.09
N LYS A 280 7.94 27.66 46.31
CA LYS A 280 6.55 27.39 45.92
C LYS A 280 6.41 26.50 44.67
N CYS A 281 7.24 26.66 43.65
CA CYS A 281 7.06 26.02 42.33
C CYS A 281 8.25 25.21 41.82
N THR A 282 9.29 25.05 42.65
CA THR A 282 10.50 24.23 42.39
C THR A 282 11.27 24.56 41.09
N LYS A 283 11.01 25.71 40.46
CA LYS A 283 11.77 26.21 39.30
C LYS A 283 13.14 26.75 39.73
N ASN A 284 14.16 26.51 38.92
CA ASN A 284 15.52 27.00 39.19
C ASN A 284 15.61 28.50 38.88
N ILE A 285 16.06 29.30 39.85
CA ILE A 285 16.06 30.77 39.77
C ILE A 285 17.43 31.33 40.10
N CYS A 286 17.93 32.29 39.30
CA CYS A 286 19.16 33.01 39.61
C CYS A 286 18.84 34.21 40.50
N SER A 287 19.86 34.80 41.11
CA SER A 287 19.71 35.92 42.03
C SER A 287 18.93 37.11 41.45
N GLU A 288 19.03 37.36 40.13
CA GLU A 288 18.26 38.40 39.43
C GLU A 288 16.76 38.08 39.27
N HIS A 289 16.36 36.81 39.31
CA HIS A 289 14.96 36.35 39.16
C HIS A 289 14.34 35.86 40.49
N LYS A 290 14.97 36.30 41.60
CA LYS A 290 14.66 36.09 43.03
C LYS A 290 15.16 34.76 43.63
N VAL A 291 15.41 34.75 44.94
CA VAL A 291 16.25 33.74 45.65
C VAL A 291 15.44 32.62 46.33
N GLU A 292 14.45 32.95 47.18
CA GLU A 292 13.57 31.94 47.83
C GLU A 292 12.27 31.68 47.06
N ILE A 293 11.59 32.73 46.59
CA ILE A 293 10.32 32.63 45.86
C ILE A 293 10.51 33.34 44.52
N CYS A 294 10.17 32.71 43.40
CA CYS A 294 10.34 33.31 42.08
C CYS A 294 9.39 34.50 41.83
N VAL A 295 9.71 35.32 40.84
CA VAL A 295 8.91 36.50 40.43
C VAL A 295 7.43 36.20 40.17
N ASN A 296 7.06 35.01 39.69
CA ASN A 296 5.66 34.67 39.44
C ASN A 296 4.92 34.23 40.71
N CYS A 297 5.58 33.47 41.59
CA CYS A 297 4.97 32.99 42.84
C CYS A 297 4.97 34.05 43.95
N ASN A 298 5.59 35.20 43.70
CA ASN A 298 5.55 36.37 44.57
C ASN A 298 4.42 37.35 44.19
N LYS A 299 3.82 37.18 43.00
CA LYS A 299 2.67 37.97 42.52
C LYS A 299 1.32 37.31 42.83
N ASN A 300 1.35 36.05 43.28
CA ASN A 300 0.22 35.28 43.82
C ASN A 300 0.48 34.98 45.30
#